data_AF-A0A1H6Z1S2-F1
#
_entry.id   AF-A0A1H6Z1S2-F1
#
_cell.length_a   1.000
_cell.length_b   1.000
_cell.length_c   1.000
_cell.angle_alpha   90.00
_cell.angle_beta   90.00
_cell.angle_gamma   90.00
#
_symmetry.space_group_name_H-M   'P 1'
#
loop_
_entity.id
_entity.type
_entity.pdbx_description
1 polymer ?
#
loop_
_entity_poly.entity_id
_entity_poly.type
_entity_poly.pdbx_seq_one_letter_code
_entity_poly.pdbx_strand_id
1 'polypeptide(L)'
;GLLVRAGEENRNDQEEQPLLVEFVFSKNALVFSAADFEDFLEPRPDLPGTMEAELEPVVRHLVEQRWPFRLHATYDESISRMLDVFEKVDRDIPFNGLPWFFDHAETISPKNIERVRALGGGIAIQDRMAFQGEYFVDRYGNKAAEATPPIKRMLAEGVPVGAGTDATRVSSYNPWTSLYWMVSGKTVGGLSLSPEGLSREVAIQLFTHGSAWFSSEQGKKGMLKAGQLADLAVLSEDFFSVEEEAIKTIESVLTVVGGKIVHADREFDKLAPPSIPVVPEWSPVAKVPGHWRPQAPLQKAVHQCVGSCGVHGHAHERARTRDVPVSDFAGFWGAFGCSCFAF
;
A
#
# COMPACT_ATOMS: atom_id res chain seq x y z
N GLY A 1 34.42 -4.58 -8.72
CA GLY A 1 34.18 -5.36 -7.49
C GLY A 1 32.88 -4.89 -6.90
N LEU A 2 31.82 -5.68 -7.05
CA LEU A 2 30.48 -5.36 -6.59
C LEU A 2 30.44 -5.58 -5.07
N LEU A 3 30.26 -4.51 -4.29
CA LEU A 3 30.18 -4.58 -2.83
C LEU A 3 28.69 -4.66 -2.45
N VAL A 4 28.16 -5.88 -2.39
CA VAL A 4 26.82 -6.14 -1.83
C VAL A 4 26.93 -5.95 -0.33
N ARG A 5 26.35 -4.88 0.20
CA ARG A 5 26.31 -4.61 1.64
C ARG A 5 25.14 -5.39 2.23
N ALA A 6 25.41 -6.60 2.74
CA ALA A 6 24.49 -7.31 3.60
C ALA A 6 24.33 -6.51 4.91
N GLY A 7 23.10 -6.14 5.26
CA GLY A 7 22.81 -5.60 6.59
C GLY A 7 22.99 -6.71 7.63
N GLU A 8 23.95 -6.52 8.55
CA GLU A 8 24.04 -7.34 9.76
C GLU A 8 23.03 -6.83 10.78
N GLU A 9 21.88 -7.50 10.90
CA GLU A 9 21.11 -7.53 12.14
C GLU A 9 21.27 -8.89 12.80
N ASN A 10 21.50 -8.86 14.12
CA ASN A 10 21.83 -9.98 15.00
C ASN A 10 21.15 -11.31 14.62
N ARG A 11 21.94 -12.23 14.07
CA ARG A 11 21.53 -13.59 13.72
C ARG A 11 21.60 -14.49 14.96
N ASN A 12 20.44 -14.90 15.45
CA ASN A 12 20.29 -16.14 16.21
C ASN A 12 19.40 -17.09 15.41
N ASP A 13 19.99 -18.18 14.92
CA ASP A 13 19.41 -19.44 14.45
C ASP A 13 18.04 -19.40 13.75
N GLN A 14 18.02 -19.08 12.45
CA GLN A 14 17.01 -19.61 11.50
C GLN A 14 17.67 -19.85 10.12
N GLU A 15 17.24 -20.92 9.46
CA GLU A 15 17.71 -21.44 8.16
C GLU A 15 18.05 -20.35 7.12
N GLU A 16 19.12 -20.58 6.35
CA GLU A 16 19.54 -19.72 5.23
C GLU A 16 18.38 -19.52 4.23
N GLN A 17 17.73 -18.35 4.31
CA GLN A 17 16.80 -17.89 3.28
C GLN A 17 17.61 -17.31 2.10
N PRO A 18 17.23 -17.58 0.84
CA PRO A 18 17.84 -16.92 -0.30
C PRO A 18 17.56 -15.41 -0.23
N LEU A 19 18.61 -14.60 -0.27
CA LEU A 19 18.53 -13.14 -0.35
C LEU A 19 17.78 -12.72 -1.63
N LEU A 20 16.65 -12.02 -1.48
CA LEU A 20 15.98 -11.31 -2.57
C LEU A 20 16.81 -10.07 -2.92
N VAL A 21 17.25 -9.95 -4.17
CA VAL A 21 17.98 -8.76 -4.64
C VAL A 21 16.96 -7.74 -5.15
N GLU A 22 16.86 -6.61 -4.46
CA GLU A 22 15.95 -5.52 -4.80
C GLU A 22 16.61 -4.45 -5.67
N PHE A 23 15.85 -3.92 -6.63
CA PHE A 23 16.25 -2.81 -7.50
C PHE A 23 15.31 -1.60 -7.36
N VAL A 24 15.44 -0.79 -6.29
CA VAL A 24 14.79 0.55 -6.16
C VAL A 24 15.70 1.59 -5.43
N PHE A 25 15.37 2.88 -5.59
CA PHE A 25 16.23 4.07 -5.77
C PHE A 25 16.99 4.80 -4.64
N SER A 26 17.85 5.70 -5.15
CA SER A 26 18.39 6.98 -4.65
C SER A 26 19.79 6.97 -4.04
N LYS A 27 20.34 5.81 -3.69
CA LYS A 27 21.78 5.61 -3.51
C LYS A 27 22.32 4.25 -4.00
N ASN A 28 21.45 3.28 -4.29
CA ASN A 28 21.81 1.91 -4.64
C ASN A 28 21.07 1.37 -5.90
N ALA A 29 20.73 2.22 -6.87
CA ALA A 29 20.29 1.72 -8.17
C ALA A 29 21.47 1.01 -8.84
N LEU A 30 21.41 -0.32 -8.94
CA LEU A 30 22.46 -1.11 -9.59
C LEU A 30 22.60 -0.76 -11.08
N VAL A 31 21.50 -0.33 -11.72
CA VAL A 31 21.45 0.17 -13.10
C VAL A 31 20.57 1.42 -13.16
N PHE A 32 21.19 2.60 -13.09
CA PHE A 32 20.44 3.87 -13.10
C PHE A 32 19.77 4.17 -14.46
N SER A 33 20.22 3.59 -15.56
CA SER A 33 19.56 3.77 -16.87
C SER A 33 18.21 3.05 -16.96
N ALA A 34 17.96 2.05 -16.12
CA ALA A 34 16.67 1.35 -16.00
C ALA A 34 15.73 1.99 -14.97
N ALA A 35 16.05 3.21 -14.57
CA ALA A 35 15.36 3.99 -13.58
C ALA A 35 13.95 4.45 -14.03
N ASP A 36 12.91 3.73 -13.63
CA ASP A 36 11.54 4.23 -13.71
C ASP A 36 11.18 4.97 -12.41
N PHE A 37 10.84 6.26 -12.47
CA PHE A 37 10.57 7.06 -11.27
C PHE A 37 9.08 7.33 -11.12
N GLU A 38 8.67 7.32 -9.86
CA GLU A 38 7.28 7.44 -9.46
C GLU A 38 6.95 8.86 -9.03
N ASP A 39 6.61 9.72 -9.99
CA ASP A 39 6.07 11.02 -9.64
C ASP A 39 5.01 11.43 -10.66
N PHE A 40 3.75 11.30 -10.27
CA PHE A 40 2.63 11.82 -11.05
C PHE A 40 2.52 13.35 -10.95
N LEU A 41 3.56 14.09 -10.58
CA LEU A 41 3.69 15.52 -10.84
C LEU A 41 4.67 15.82 -11.99
N GLU A 42 5.50 14.86 -12.36
CA GLU A 42 6.46 14.97 -13.46
C GLU A 42 6.00 14.20 -14.71
N PRO A 43 6.54 14.51 -15.90
CA PRO A 43 6.37 13.67 -17.08
C PRO A 43 6.91 12.26 -16.84
N ARG A 44 6.31 11.26 -17.51
CA ARG A 44 6.85 9.89 -17.53
C ARG A 44 8.35 9.94 -17.91
N PRO A 45 9.23 9.21 -17.21
CA PRO A 45 10.64 9.13 -17.60
C PRO A 45 10.80 8.54 -19.01
N ASP A 46 11.66 9.15 -19.80
CA ASP A 46 12.17 8.56 -21.03
C ASP A 46 13.52 7.88 -20.73
N LEU A 47 13.50 6.56 -20.67
CA LEU A 47 14.69 5.79 -20.32
C LEU A 47 15.75 5.96 -21.43
N PRO A 48 17.03 6.17 -21.09
CA PRO A 48 18.08 6.36 -22.09
C PRO A 48 18.21 5.15 -23.02
N GLY A 49 18.71 5.37 -24.24
CA GLY A 49 18.96 4.29 -25.21
C GLY A 49 20.05 3.29 -24.79
N THR A 50 20.77 3.55 -23.69
CA THR A 50 21.75 2.63 -23.10
C THR A 50 21.13 1.64 -22.10
N MET A 51 19.84 1.80 -21.76
CA MET A 51 19.19 1.02 -20.70
C MET A 51 19.34 -0.49 -20.89
N GLU A 52 19.03 -1.01 -22.08
CA GLU A 52 19.11 -2.45 -22.34
C GLU A 52 20.54 -2.97 -22.22
N ALA A 53 21.51 -2.21 -22.73
CA ALA A 53 22.93 -2.57 -22.71
C ALA A 53 23.50 -2.59 -21.28
N GLU A 54 22.96 -1.77 -20.38
CA GLU A 54 23.37 -1.72 -18.98
C GLU A 54 22.58 -2.70 -18.10
N LEU A 55 21.30 -2.94 -18.40
CA LEU A 55 20.43 -3.85 -17.65
C LEU A 55 20.76 -5.32 -17.93
N GLU A 56 21.00 -5.68 -19.19
CA GLU A 56 21.29 -7.06 -19.62
C GLU A 56 22.41 -7.75 -18.83
N PRO A 57 23.62 -7.18 -18.66
CA PRO A 57 24.68 -7.85 -17.91
C PRO A 57 24.31 -8.11 -16.45
N VAL A 58 23.48 -7.26 -15.85
CA VAL A 58 23.00 -7.43 -14.48
C VAL A 58 21.98 -8.56 -14.40
N VAL A 59 20.97 -8.55 -15.27
CA VAL A 59 19.96 -9.63 -15.33
C VAL A 59 20.64 -10.97 -15.60
N ARG A 60 21.58 -11.03 -16.55
CA ARG A 60 22.39 -12.23 -16.81
C ARG A 60 23.08 -12.73 -15.56
N HIS A 61 23.73 -11.85 -14.81
CA HIS A 61 24.41 -12.23 -13.58
C HIS A 61 23.45 -12.80 -12.53
N LEU A 62 22.29 -12.16 -12.32
CA LEU A 62 21.28 -12.65 -11.37
C LEU A 62 20.77 -14.04 -11.76
N VAL A 63 20.49 -14.25 -13.04
CA VAL A 63 19.98 -15.51 -13.57
C VAL A 63 21.05 -16.61 -13.49
N GLU A 64 22.30 -16.30 -13.81
CA GLU A 64 23.46 -17.21 -13.65
C GLU A 64 23.66 -17.64 -12.20
N GLN A 65 23.48 -16.72 -11.24
CA GLN A 65 23.57 -17.01 -9.81
C GLN A 65 22.28 -17.56 -9.20
N ARG A 66 21.19 -17.62 -9.98
CA ARG A 66 19.86 -18.02 -9.52
C ARG A 66 19.35 -17.18 -8.34
N TRP A 67 19.66 -15.90 -8.34
CA TRP A 67 19.21 -14.96 -7.31
C TRP A 67 17.84 -14.38 -7.67
N PRO A 68 16.81 -14.54 -6.81
CA PRO A 68 15.53 -13.88 -7.02
C PRO A 68 15.70 -12.36 -7.11
N PHE A 69 14.93 -11.72 -7.99
CA PHE A 69 15.05 -10.28 -8.20
C PHE A 69 13.71 -9.59 -8.45
N ARG A 70 13.64 -8.31 -8.10
CA ARG A 70 12.47 -7.46 -8.41
C ARG A 70 12.89 -6.15 -9.03
N LEU A 71 12.14 -5.68 -10.01
CA LEU A 71 12.37 -4.37 -10.62
C LEU A 71 11.19 -3.44 -10.36
N HIS A 72 11.51 -2.22 -9.96
CA HIS A 72 10.56 -1.13 -9.99
C HIS A 72 10.21 -0.77 -11.44
N ALA A 73 8.92 -0.80 -11.79
CA ALA A 73 8.45 -0.35 -13.10
C ALA A 73 6.98 0.09 -13.04
N THR A 74 6.73 1.39 -13.20
CA THR A 74 5.37 1.96 -13.16
C THR A 74 4.73 1.99 -14.55
N TYR A 75 5.51 2.27 -15.59
CA TYR A 75 4.96 2.53 -16.92
C TYR A 75 5.14 1.38 -17.91
N ASP A 76 4.13 1.14 -18.74
CA ASP A 76 4.15 0.15 -19.82
C ASP A 76 5.36 0.29 -20.76
N GLU A 77 5.79 1.51 -21.04
CA GLU A 77 6.93 1.77 -21.92
C GLU A 77 8.26 1.30 -21.28
N SER A 78 8.42 1.49 -19.98
CA SER A 78 9.57 0.98 -19.21
C SER A 78 9.51 -0.55 -19.16
N ILE A 79 8.34 -1.09 -18.77
CA ILE A 79 8.09 -2.54 -18.65
C ILE A 79 8.38 -3.25 -19.98
N SER A 80 7.92 -2.67 -21.10
CA SER A 80 8.14 -3.23 -22.44
C SER A 80 9.62 -3.47 -22.73
N ARG A 81 10.46 -2.47 -22.44
CA ARG A 81 11.90 -2.52 -22.71
C ARG A 81 12.64 -3.41 -21.72
N MET A 82 12.23 -3.42 -20.45
CA MET A 82 12.78 -4.35 -19.44
C MET A 82 12.48 -5.80 -19.83
N LEU A 83 11.25 -6.08 -20.29
CA LEU A 83 10.87 -7.41 -20.78
C LEU A 83 11.64 -7.81 -22.05
N ASP A 84 11.99 -6.87 -22.95
CA ASP A 84 12.85 -7.20 -24.11
C ASP A 84 14.22 -7.74 -23.65
N VAL A 85 14.78 -7.18 -22.57
CA VAL A 85 16.00 -7.70 -21.94
C VAL A 85 15.74 -9.07 -21.31
N PHE A 86 14.66 -9.24 -20.57
CA PHE A 86 14.36 -10.51 -19.88
C PHE A 86 14.15 -11.65 -20.87
N GLU A 87 13.38 -11.43 -21.94
CA GLU A 87 13.17 -12.41 -23.02
C GLU A 87 14.47 -12.74 -23.74
N LYS A 88 15.35 -11.75 -23.94
CA LYS A 88 16.68 -12.01 -24.51
C LYS A 88 17.50 -12.91 -23.60
N VAL A 89 17.57 -12.60 -22.31
CA VAL A 89 18.33 -13.40 -21.34
C VAL A 89 17.74 -14.79 -21.18
N ASP A 90 16.42 -14.93 -21.09
CA ASP A 90 15.74 -16.23 -20.92
C ASP A 90 16.00 -17.20 -22.08
N ARG A 91 16.11 -16.69 -23.32
CA ARG A 91 16.51 -17.51 -24.49
C ARG A 91 17.91 -18.10 -24.34
N ASP A 92 18.83 -17.38 -23.72
CA ASP A 92 20.23 -17.78 -23.58
C ASP A 92 20.46 -18.58 -22.29
N ILE A 93 19.82 -18.16 -21.19
CA ILE A 93 19.90 -18.72 -19.85
C ILE A 93 18.48 -18.78 -19.27
N PRO A 94 17.78 -19.91 -19.39
CA PRO A 94 16.38 -20.01 -18.99
C PRO A 94 16.13 -19.67 -17.53
N PHE A 95 15.11 -18.87 -17.27
CA PHE A 95 14.69 -18.48 -15.93
C PHE A 95 14.17 -19.70 -15.18
N ASN A 96 13.48 -20.63 -15.83
CA ASN A 96 13.15 -21.98 -15.33
C ASN A 96 12.78 -22.00 -13.83
N GLY A 97 11.75 -21.24 -13.45
CA GLY A 97 11.28 -21.15 -12.06
C GLY A 97 12.08 -20.23 -11.13
N LEU A 98 13.01 -19.42 -11.64
CA LEU A 98 13.64 -18.34 -10.87
C LEU A 98 12.58 -17.29 -10.50
N PRO A 99 12.34 -17.00 -9.21
CA PRO A 99 11.36 -15.99 -8.83
C PRO A 99 11.82 -14.59 -9.24
N TRP A 100 10.98 -13.89 -10.00
CA TRP A 100 11.18 -12.49 -10.33
C TRP A 100 9.84 -11.77 -10.48
N PHE A 101 9.83 -10.45 -10.30
CA PHE A 101 8.60 -9.66 -10.44
C PHE A 101 8.83 -8.18 -10.70
N PHE A 102 7.80 -7.51 -11.20
CA PHE A 102 7.72 -6.05 -11.20
C PHE A 102 7.00 -5.55 -9.95
N ASP A 103 7.51 -4.47 -9.38
CA ASP A 103 6.76 -3.65 -8.43
C ASP A 103 5.94 -2.59 -9.20
N HIS A 104 4.77 -2.24 -8.68
CA HIS A 104 3.84 -1.21 -9.12
C HIS A 104 3.03 -1.56 -10.38
N ALA A 105 3.63 -1.45 -11.56
CA ALA A 105 3.01 -1.74 -12.85
C ALA A 105 1.68 -1.01 -13.09
N GLU A 106 1.55 0.27 -12.68
CA GLU A 106 0.31 1.04 -12.81
C GLU A 106 -0.27 1.02 -14.24
N THR A 107 0.54 1.30 -15.26
CA THR A 107 0.01 1.44 -16.62
C THR A 107 0.23 0.22 -17.52
N ILE A 108 0.64 -0.92 -16.95
CA ILE A 108 0.99 -2.12 -17.73
C ILE A 108 -0.10 -2.55 -18.70
N SER A 109 0.28 -2.80 -19.95
CA SER A 109 -0.64 -3.23 -21.00
C SER A 109 -0.96 -4.73 -20.90
N PRO A 110 -2.12 -5.19 -21.42
CA PRO A 110 -2.43 -6.62 -21.53
C PRO A 110 -1.32 -7.44 -22.21
N LYS A 111 -0.65 -6.88 -23.23
CA LYS A 111 0.48 -7.54 -23.89
C LYS A 111 1.62 -7.82 -22.91
N ASN A 112 1.95 -6.87 -22.05
CA ASN A 112 3.05 -7.04 -21.09
C ASN A 112 2.65 -7.91 -19.89
N ILE A 113 1.37 -7.95 -19.50
CA ILE A 113 0.87 -8.94 -18.52
C ILE A 113 1.07 -10.36 -19.07
N GLU A 114 0.74 -10.60 -20.34
CA GLU A 114 0.97 -11.90 -21.00
C GLU A 114 2.47 -12.28 -21.02
N ARG A 115 3.35 -11.32 -21.33
CA ARG A 115 4.80 -11.54 -21.34
C ARG A 115 5.35 -11.87 -19.95
N VAL A 116 4.91 -11.16 -18.91
CA VAL A 116 5.26 -11.49 -17.51
C VAL A 116 4.86 -12.92 -17.17
N ARG A 117 3.63 -13.32 -17.52
CA ARG A 117 3.14 -14.68 -17.32
C ARG A 117 3.99 -15.72 -18.07
N ALA A 118 4.29 -15.46 -19.34
CA ALA A 118 5.03 -16.38 -20.21
C ALA A 118 6.44 -16.67 -19.69
N LEU A 119 7.07 -15.68 -19.06
CA LEU A 119 8.39 -15.77 -18.43
C LEU A 119 8.35 -16.23 -16.96
N GLY A 120 7.17 -16.57 -16.43
CA GLY A 120 7.01 -17.06 -15.06
C GLY A 120 7.20 -16.00 -13.96
N GLY A 121 7.06 -14.71 -14.29
CA GLY A 121 7.17 -13.61 -13.35
C GLY A 121 5.87 -13.30 -12.60
N GLY A 122 5.97 -12.42 -11.60
CA GLY A 122 4.83 -11.87 -10.86
C GLY A 122 4.74 -10.34 -10.93
N ILE A 123 3.68 -9.80 -10.33
CA ILE A 123 3.47 -8.35 -10.17
C ILE A 123 3.06 -8.06 -8.72
N ALA A 124 3.86 -7.26 -8.02
CA ALA A 124 3.51 -6.73 -6.71
C ALA A 124 2.92 -5.32 -6.90
N ILE A 125 1.63 -5.15 -6.59
CA ILE A 125 0.96 -3.84 -6.65
C ILE A 125 1.11 -3.10 -5.33
N GLN A 126 1.11 -1.77 -5.38
CA GLN A 126 1.12 -0.93 -4.18
C GLN A 126 0.07 0.16 -4.26
N ASP A 127 -0.37 0.66 -3.10
CA ASP A 127 -1.49 1.58 -2.98
C ASP A 127 -1.13 3.05 -3.27
N ARG A 128 -0.16 3.31 -4.15
CA ARG A 128 0.20 4.66 -4.58
C ARG A 128 -1.01 5.42 -5.08
N MET A 129 -1.85 4.76 -5.87
CA MET A 129 -3.07 5.35 -6.41
C MET A 129 -4.06 5.77 -5.30
N ALA A 130 -3.98 5.20 -4.10
CA ALA A 130 -4.77 5.68 -2.97
C ALA A 130 -4.40 7.12 -2.57
N PHE A 131 -3.13 7.53 -2.74
CA PHE A 131 -2.61 8.83 -2.31
C PHE A 131 -2.36 9.81 -3.46
N GLN A 132 -2.04 9.29 -4.64
CA GLN A 132 -1.65 10.09 -5.81
C GLN A 132 -2.63 9.95 -6.97
N GLY A 133 -3.79 9.34 -6.75
CA GLY A 133 -4.80 9.14 -7.78
C GLY A 133 -5.30 10.44 -8.39
N GLU A 134 -5.43 11.51 -7.60
CA GLU A 134 -5.75 12.86 -8.06
C GLU A 134 -4.73 13.36 -9.09
N TYR A 135 -3.44 13.26 -8.78
CA TYR A 135 -2.36 13.68 -9.68
C TYR A 135 -2.29 12.83 -10.95
N PHE A 136 -2.59 11.53 -10.84
CA PHE A 136 -2.70 10.66 -12.01
C PHE A 136 -3.85 11.11 -12.93
N VAL A 137 -5.03 11.38 -12.36
CA VAL A 137 -6.20 11.86 -13.10
C VAL A 137 -5.93 13.21 -13.74
N ASP A 138 -5.28 14.14 -13.05
CA ASP A 138 -4.97 15.46 -13.59
C ASP A 138 -4.09 15.39 -14.85
N ARG A 139 -3.14 14.44 -14.92
CA ARG A 139 -2.26 14.28 -16.09
C ARG A 139 -2.85 13.41 -17.18
N TYR A 140 -3.39 12.25 -16.83
CA TYR A 140 -3.76 11.20 -17.79
C TYR A 140 -5.27 11.11 -18.04
N GLY A 141 -6.07 11.76 -17.19
CA GLY A 141 -7.52 11.77 -17.25
C GLY A 141 -8.18 10.56 -16.57
N ASN A 142 -9.46 10.72 -16.24
CA ASN A 142 -10.24 9.71 -15.49
C ASN A 142 -10.27 8.34 -16.18
N LYS A 143 -10.39 8.31 -17.50
CA LYS A 143 -10.43 7.05 -18.26
C LYS A 143 -9.14 6.24 -18.14
N ALA A 144 -7.99 6.91 -18.02
CA ALA A 144 -6.74 6.22 -17.80
C ALA A 144 -6.67 5.66 -16.37
N ALA A 145 -7.17 6.42 -15.38
CA ALA A 145 -7.21 6.00 -13.97
C ALA A 145 -8.11 4.78 -13.76
N GLU A 146 -9.26 4.70 -14.43
CA GLU A 146 -10.16 3.54 -14.38
C GLU A 146 -9.49 2.23 -14.81
N ALA A 147 -8.47 2.31 -15.65
CA ALA A 147 -7.71 1.17 -16.16
C ALA A 147 -6.43 0.85 -15.34
N THR A 148 -6.17 1.59 -14.25
CA THR A 148 -4.84 1.65 -13.61
C THR A 148 -4.92 1.48 -12.08
N PRO A 149 -4.17 0.53 -11.49
CA PRO A 149 -3.57 -0.64 -12.11
C PRO A 149 -4.63 -1.66 -12.56
N PRO A 150 -4.39 -2.44 -13.64
CA PRO A 150 -5.37 -3.39 -14.15
C PRO A 150 -5.40 -4.72 -13.35
N ILE A 151 -5.59 -4.64 -12.02
CA ILE A 151 -5.47 -5.79 -11.08
C ILE A 151 -6.39 -6.95 -11.47
N LYS A 152 -7.66 -6.66 -11.81
CA LYS A 152 -8.63 -7.68 -12.22
C LYS A 152 -8.16 -8.46 -13.45
N ARG A 153 -7.47 -7.81 -14.39
CA ARG A 153 -6.91 -8.45 -15.58
C ARG A 153 -5.68 -9.29 -15.23
N MET A 154 -4.76 -8.76 -14.43
CA MET A 154 -3.58 -9.50 -13.97
C MET A 154 -4.00 -10.84 -13.35
N LEU A 155 -5.02 -10.82 -12.49
CA LEU A 155 -5.61 -12.01 -11.88
C LEU A 155 -6.29 -12.93 -12.90
N ALA A 156 -7.07 -12.39 -13.84
CA ALA A 156 -7.76 -13.17 -14.87
C ALA A 156 -6.79 -13.88 -15.83
N GLU A 157 -5.62 -13.29 -16.10
CA GLU A 157 -4.57 -13.89 -16.93
C GLU A 157 -3.72 -14.92 -16.15
N GLY A 158 -3.90 -15.01 -14.83
CA GLY A 158 -3.21 -15.97 -13.97
C GLY A 158 -1.75 -15.61 -13.67
N VAL A 159 -1.41 -14.32 -13.75
CA VAL A 159 -0.13 -13.82 -13.22
C VAL A 159 -0.17 -13.88 -11.69
N PRO A 160 0.90 -14.31 -11.01
CA PRO A 160 1.02 -14.14 -9.56
C PRO A 160 0.95 -12.66 -9.17
N VAL A 161 -0.05 -12.29 -8.37
CA VAL A 161 -0.25 -10.92 -7.89
C VAL A 161 -0.20 -10.88 -6.36
N GLY A 162 0.53 -9.91 -5.83
CA GLY A 162 0.60 -9.59 -4.40
C GLY A 162 0.38 -8.10 -4.20
N ALA A 163 0.06 -7.70 -2.98
CA ALA A 163 -0.17 -6.30 -2.63
C ALA A 163 0.75 -5.87 -1.48
N GLY A 164 1.23 -4.63 -1.55
CA GLY A 164 2.02 -4.01 -0.51
C GLY A 164 1.77 -2.50 -0.42
N THR A 165 2.50 -1.82 0.46
CA THR A 165 2.37 -0.38 0.65
C THR A 165 3.46 0.43 -0.06
N ASP A 166 4.67 -0.13 -0.21
CA ASP A 166 5.90 0.64 -0.47
C ASP A 166 6.03 1.85 0.48
N ALA A 167 5.80 1.56 1.77
CA ALA A 167 5.72 2.54 2.85
C ALA A 167 6.95 3.44 2.96
N THR A 168 6.78 4.58 3.65
CA THR A 168 7.78 5.63 3.92
C THR A 168 8.12 6.55 2.76
N ARG A 169 7.96 6.10 1.51
CA ARG A 169 8.20 6.93 0.31
C ARG A 169 6.92 7.16 -0.50
N VAL A 170 6.15 6.11 -0.73
CA VAL A 170 4.99 6.13 -1.64
C VAL A 170 3.68 6.23 -0.88
N SER A 171 3.62 5.54 0.26
CA SER A 171 2.39 5.35 1.03
C SER A 171 2.64 5.30 2.54
N SER A 172 1.54 5.20 3.28
CA SER A 172 1.53 4.83 4.69
C SER A 172 1.93 3.35 4.87
N TYR A 173 2.54 3.01 6.00
CA TYR A 173 2.75 1.60 6.39
C TYR A 173 1.45 0.89 6.79
N ASN A 174 0.33 1.61 6.89
CA ASN A 174 -0.96 1.05 7.27
C ASN A 174 -1.58 0.22 6.11
N PRO A 175 -1.64 -1.14 6.21
CA PRO A 175 -2.19 -1.98 5.15
C PRO A 175 -3.69 -1.78 4.92
N TRP A 176 -4.40 -1.24 5.91
CA TRP A 176 -5.83 -0.99 5.81
C TRP A 176 -6.17 0.13 4.84
N THR A 177 -5.26 1.08 4.61
CA THR A 177 -5.41 2.07 3.54
C THR A 177 -5.36 1.41 2.17
N SER A 178 -4.46 0.45 1.97
CA SER A 178 -4.33 -0.31 0.74
C SER A 178 -5.56 -1.17 0.48
N LEU A 179 -6.05 -1.86 1.52
CA LEU A 179 -7.27 -2.66 1.45
C LEU A 179 -8.51 -1.79 1.17
N TYR A 180 -8.61 -0.61 1.80
CA TYR A 180 -9.67 0.36 1.49
C TYR A 180 -9.63 0.77 0.01
N TRP A 181 -8.46 1.13 -0.52
CA TRP A 181 -8.33 1.56 -1.91
C TRP A 181 -8.70 0.44 -2.89
N MET A 182 -8.19 -0.78 -2.65
CA MET A 182 -8.52 -1.94 -3.49
C MET A 182 -10.02 -2.27 -3.47
N VAL A 183 -10.69 -2.15 -2.32
CA VAL A 183 -12.12 -2.50 -2.17
C VAL A 183 -13.03 -1.38 -2.69
N SER A 184 -12.77 -0.13 -2.31
CA SER A 184 -13.63 1.01 -2.65
C SER A 184 -13.37 1.57 -4.05
N GLY A 185 -12.18 1.33 -4.63
CA GLY A 185 -11.74 1.98 -5.87
C GLY A 185 -11.50 3.47 -5.72
N LYS A 186 -11.35 3.99 -4.49
CA LYS A 186 -11.22 5.43 -4.19
C LYS A 186 -9.86 5.79 -3.61
N THR A 187 -9.45 7.03 -3.84
CA THR A 187 -8.33 7.66 -3.13
C THR A 187 -8.69 7.89 -1.66
N VAL A 188 -7.69 8.17 -0.83
CA VAL A 188 -7.87 8.60 0.56
C VAL A 188 -8.63 9.93 0.65
N GLY A 189 -8.53 10.77 -0.38
CA GLY A 189 -9.28 12.02 -0.54
C GLY A 189 -10.72 11.85 -1.02
N GLY A 190 -11.12 10.62 -1.39
CA GLY A 190 -12.49 10.28 -1.82
C GLY A 190 -12.73 10.40 -3.33
N LEU A 191 -11.70 10.67 -4.13
CA LEU A 191 -11.81 10.61 -5.60
C LEU A 191 -12.04 9.16 -6.03
N SER A 192 -13.11 8.92 -6.79
CA SER A 192 -13.39 7.60 -7.36
C SER A 192 -12.50 7.36 -8.58
N LEU A 193 -11.54 6.43 -8.47
CA LEU A 193 -10.64 6.06 -9.56
C LEU A 193 -11.24 4.96 -10.44
N SER A 194 -11.88 3.98 -9.81
CA SER A 194 -12.55 2.88 -10.49
C SER A 194 -13.95 2.71 -9.91
N PRO A 195 -14.99 2.59 -10.75
CA PRO A 195 -16.36 2.39 -10.28
C PRO A 195 -16.57 1.02 -9.63
N GLU A 196 -15.69 0.06 -9.89
CA GLU A 196 -15.77 -1.29 -9.33
C GLU A 196 -14.42 -1.72 -8.73
N GLY A 197 -14.30 -1.63 -7.41
CA GLY A 197 -13.17 -2.22 -6.70
C GLY A 197 -13.14 -3.75 -6.73
N LEU A 198 -12.22 -4.32 -5.97
CA LEU A 198 -12.09 -5.76 -5.74
C LEU A 198 -13.05 -6.21 -4.64
N SER A 199 -13.43 -7.49 -4.65
CA SER A 199 -14.08 -8.07 -3.48
C SER A 199 -13.12 -8.09 -2.30
N ARG A 200 -13.66 -8.08 -1.08
CA ARG A 200 -12.86 -8.10 0.15
C ARG A 200 -12.01 -9.37 0.25
N GLU A 201 -12.54 -10.50 -0.19
CA GLU A 201 -11.84 -11.78 -0.27
C GLU A 201 -10.61 -11.69 -1.17
N VAL A 202 -10.76 -11.09 -2.36
CA VAL A 202 -9.64 -10.92 -3.29
C VAL A 202 -8.61 -9.95 -2.71
N ALA A 203 -9.04 -8.81 -2.18
CA ALA A 203 -8.16 -7.79 -1.61
C ALA A 203 -7.30 -8.36 -0.45
N ILE A 204 -7.91 -9.09 0.49
CA ILE A 204 -7.16 -9.69 1.61
C ILE A 204 -6.28 -10.85 1.15
N GLN A 205 -6.70 -11.63 0.14
CA GLN A 205 -5.86 -12.68 -0.44
C GLN A 205 -4.59 -12.11 -1.06
N LEU A 206 -4.68 -10.99 -1.79
CA LEU A 206 -3.50 -10.33 -2.36
C LEU A 206 -2.49 -9.93 -1.29
N PHE A 207 -2.97 -9.39 -0.16
CA PHE A 207 -2.12 -8.94 0.95
C PHE A 207 -1.58 -10.08 1.83
N THR A 208 -2.10 -11.30 1.68
CA THR A 208 -1.73 -12.47 2.50
C THR A 208 -1.13 -13.58 1.64
N HIS A 209 -1.93 -14.56 1.23
CA HIS A 209 -1.51 -15.70 0.42
C HIS A 209 -0.88 -15.31 -0.92
N GLY A 210 -1.42 -14.29 -1.61
CA GLY A 210 -0.85 -13.79 -2.87
C GLY A 210 0.57 -13.24 -2.67
N SER A 211 0.76 -12.44 -1.61
CA SER A 211 2.07 -11.88 -1.25
C SER A 211 3.10 -12.91 -0.79
N ALA A 212 2.68 -14.06 -0.27
CA ALA A 212 3.58 -15.18 0.04
C ALA A 212 4.31 -15.70 -1.22
N TRP A 213 3.79 -15.41 -2.42
CA TRP A 213 4.45 -15.79 -3.66
C TRP A 213 5.80 -15.11 -3.86
N PHE A 214 5.88 -13.84 -3.50
CA PHE A 214 7.03 -12.96 -3.71
C PHE A 214 8.19 -13.22 -2.76
N SER A 215 7.93 -13.99 -1.69
CA SER A 215 8.94 -14.51 -0.75
C SER A 215 9.29 -15.97 -1.00
N SER A 216 8.70 -16.63 -2.01
CA SER A 216 8.81 -18.07 -2.23
C SER A 216 8.39 -18.92 -1.02
N GLU A 217 7.37 -18.43 -0.29
CA GLU A 217 6.85 -19.05 0.94
C GLU A 217 5.40 -19.50 0.78
N GLN A 218 4.96 -19.71 -0.46
CA GLN A 218 3.67 -20.32 -0.77
C GLN A 218 3.56 -21.67 -0.06
N GLY A 219 2.43 -21.91 0.61
CA GLY A 219 2.23 -23.13 1.39
C GLY A 219 2.92 -23.15 2.76
N LYS A 220 3.80 -22.18 3.07
CA LYS A 220 4.36 -21.99 4.43
C LYS A 220 3.61 -20.92 5.22
N LYS A 221 3.17 -19.83 4.57
CA LYS A 221 2.44 -18.72 5.22
C LYS A 221 1.38 -18.10 4.31
N GLY A 222 0.63 -17.15 4.87
CA GLY A 222 -0.39 -16.37 4.17
C GLY A 222 -1.81 -16.94 4.26
N MET A 223 -2.01 -18.09 4.91
CA MET A 223 -3.33 -18.65 5.20
C MET A 223 -3.41 -19.20 6.62
N LEU A 224 -4.59 -19.07 7.24
CA LEU A 224 -4.91 -19.79 8.47
C LEU A 224 -5.27 -21.24 8.14
N LYS A 225 -4.24 -22.08 7.98
CA LYS A 225 -4.36 -23.49 7.59
C LYS A 225 -3.37 -24.36 8.34
N ALA A 226 -3.80 -25.56 8.74
CA ALA A 226 -2.91 -26.53 9.37
C ALA A 226 -1.67 -26.81 8.49
N GLY A 227 -0.49 -26.77 9.11
CA GLY A 227 0.81 -26.91 8.44
C GLY A 227 1.48 -25.60 8.01
N GLN A 228 0.79 -24.45 8.12
CA GLN A 228 1.40 -23.13 7.92
C GLN A 228 1.82 -22.48 9.24
N LEU A 229 2.66 -21.43 9.15
CA LEU A 229 3.03 -20.60 10.28
C LEU A 229 1.78 -20.02 10.96
N ALA A 230 1.81 -19.99 12.29
CA ALA A 230 0.78 -19.34 13.10
C ALA A 230 1.01 -17.82 13.13
N ASP A 231 0.88 -17.21 11.95
CA ASP A 231 0.93 -15.78 11.72
C ASP A 231 -0.51 -15.27 11.54
N LEU A 232 -1.02 -14.54 12.53
CA LEU A 232 -2.40 -14.05 12.50
C LEU A 232 -2.55 -12.71 13.21
N ALA A 233 -3.62 -12.00 12.86
CA ALA A 233 -4.08 -10.81 13.55
C ALA A 233 -5.55 -10.99 13.96
N VAL A 234 -5.87 -10.61 15.19
CA VAL A 234 -7.24 -10.33 15.61
C VAL A 234 -7.49 -8.84 15.39
N LEU A 235 -8.62 -8.52 14.78
CA LEU A 235 -8.93 -7.17 14.29
C LEU A 235 -9.93 -6.48 15.22
N SER A 236 -9.84 -5.15 15.28
CA SER A 236 -10.76 -4.31 16.05
C SER A 236 -12.20 -4.32 15.53
N GLU A 237 -12.39 -4.66 14.25
CA GLU A 237 -13.66 -4.69 13.54
C GLU A 237 -13.64 -5.82 12.50
N ASP A 238 -14.82 -6.27 12.06
CA ASP A 238 -14.93 -7.29 11.02
C ASP A 238 -14.72 -6.67 9.62
N PHE A 239 -13.55 -6.93 9.03
CA PHE A 239 -13.19 -6.50 7.68
C PHE A 239 -14.23 -6.90 6.64
N PHE A 240 -15.02 -7.96 6.80
CA PHE A 240 -16.00 -8.38 5.78
C PHE A 240 -17.34 -7.65 5.89
N SER A 241 -17.65 -7.00 7.01
CA SER A 241 -18.96 -6.37 7.24
C SER A 241 -18.92 -4.87 7.50
N VAL A 242 -17.78 -4.28 7.88
CA VAL A 242 -17.70 -2.82 8.09
C VAL A 242 -18.04 -2.04 6.83
N GLU A 243 -18.50 -0.79 6.96
CA GLU A 243 -18.61 0.12 5.80
C GLU A 243 -17.22 0.36 5.15
N GLU A 244 -17.17 0.62 3.84
CA GLU A 244 -15.90 0.79 3.11
C GLU A 244 -14.98 1.82 3.77
N GLU A 245 -15.49 3.01 4.10
CA GLU A 245 -14.71 4.07 4.75
C GLU A 245 -14.10 3.64 6.09
N ALA A 246 -14.80 2.78 6.83
CA ALA A 246 -14.33 2.30 8.12
C ALA A 246 -13.17 1.31 8.02
N ILE A 247 -12.91 0.72 6.84
CA ILE A 247 -11.77 -0.17 6.60
C ILE A 247 -10.46 0.48 7.04
N LYS A 248 -10.24 1.77 6.73
CA LYS A 248 -9.02 2.52 7.07
C LYS A 248 -8.72 2.60 8.58
N THR A 249 -9.75 2.39 9.41
CA THR A 249 -9.68 2.52 10.87
C THR A 249 -9.49 1.19 11.59
N ILE A 250 -9.46 0.08 10.86
CA ILE A 250 -9.20 -1.24 11.45
C ILE A 250 -7.79 -1.25 12.04
N GLU A 251 -7.67 -1.79 13.24
CA GLU A 251 -6.41 -2.01 13.95
C GLU A 251 -6.27 -3.50 14.29
N SER A 252 -5.03 -3.97 14.46
CA SER A 252 -4.80 -5.27 15.10
C SER A 252 -4.86 -5.08 16.62
N VAL A 253 -5.73 -5.83 17.29
CA VAL A 253 -5.82 -5.87 18.77
C VAL A 253 -5.00 -7.01 19.38
N LEU A 254 -4.59 -7.97 18.55
CA LEU A 254 -3.64 -9.03 18.88
C LEU A 254 -2.91 -9.43 17.59
N THR A 255 -1.57 -9.47 17.63
CA THR A 255 -0.75 -10.01 16.54
C THR A 255 0.08 -11.17 17.05
N VAL A 256 0.02 -12.28 16.34
CA VAL A 256 0.81 -13.49 16.60
C VAL A 256 1.69 -13.74 15.38
N VAL A 257 2.98 -14.01 15.62
CA VAL A 257 3.97 -14.36 14.59
C VAL A 257 4.70 -15.63 15.03
N GLY A 258 4.67 -16.66 14.20
CA GLY A 258 5.25 -17.96 14.49
C GLY A 258 4.71 -18.59 15.78
N GLY A 259 3.45 -18.31 16.13
CA GLY A 259 2.82 -18.77 17.37
C GLY A 259 3.18 -17.97 18.62
N LYS A 260 3.95 -16.87 18.50
CA LYS A 260 4.30 -15.98 19.61
C LYS A 260 3.50 -14.69 19.52
N ILE A 261 2.93 -14.24 20.63
CA ILE A 261 2.26 -12.94 20.71
C ILE A 261 3.33 -11.84 20.65
N VAL A 262 3.28 -11.00 19.62
CA VAL A 262 4.22 -9.89 19.40
C VAL A 262 3.58 -8.52 19.56
N HIS A 263 2.25 -8.47 19.58
CA HIS A 263 1.48 -7.27 19.87
C HIS A 263 0.16 -7.66 20.51
N ALA A 264 -0.28 -6.89 21.50
CA ALA A 264 -1.62 -7.00 22.06
C ALA A 264 -2.06 -5.62 22.61
N ASP A 265 -3.34 -5.31 22.44
CA ASP A 265 -3.98 -4.08 22.94
C ASP A 265 -5.40 -4.45 23.45
N ARG A 266 -6.12 -3.46 24.00
CA ARG A 266 -7.53 -3.57 24.41
C ARG A 266 -7.79 -4.78 25.33
N GLU A 267 -8.70 -5.67 24.95
CA GLU A 267 -9.06 -6.87 25.73
C GLU A 267 -7.91 -7.89 25.87
N PHE A 268 -6.83 -7.75 25.08
CA PHE A 268 -5.66 -8.61 25.12
C PHE A 268 -4.43 -7.95 25.79
N ASP A 269 -4.58 -6.76 26.38
CA ASP A 269 -3.49 -5.97 26.98
C ASP A 269 -2.55 -6.77 27.89
N LYS A 270 -3.10 -7.69 28.70
CA LYS A 270 -2.35 -8.57 29.62
C LYS A 270 -1.42 -9.57 28.93
N LEU A 271 -1.58 -9.77 27.63
CA LEU A 271 -0.75 -10.65 26.80
C LEU A 271 0.34 -9.87 26.04
N ALA A 272 0.37 -8.54 26.14
CA ALA A 272 1.30 -7.71 25.41
C ALA A 272 2.75 -8.02 25.83
N PRO A 273 3.70 -8.08 24.87
CA PRO A 273 5.11 -8.14 25.23
C PRO A 273 5.53 -6.86 25.96
N PRO A 274 6.68 -6.87 26.67
CA PRO A 274 7.21 -5.68 27.32
C PRO A 274 7.34 -4.51 26.35
N SER A 275 7.00 -3.30 26.82
CA SER A 275 7.11 -2.11 26.00
C SER A 275 8.57 -1.85 25.61
N ILE A 276 8.78 -1.48 24.35
CA ILE A 276 10.09 -1.06 23.87
C ILE A 276 10.36 0.34 24.42
N PRO A 277 11.53 0.60 25.05
CA PRO A 277 11.86 1.93 25.53
C PRO A 277 11.93 2.90 24.36
N VAL A 278 11.28 4.06 24.49
CA VAL A 278 11.37 5.12 23.49
C VAL A 278 12.75 5.77 23.61
N VAL A 279 13.54 5.64 22.54
CA VAL A 279 14.88 6.25 22.45
C VAL A 279 14.92 7.19 21.24
N PRO A 280 15.41 8.43 21.39
CA PRO A 280 15.88 9.06 22.62
C PRO A 280 14.75 9.48 23.57
N GLU A 281 15.04 9.66 24.86
CA GLU A 281 14.04 10.00 25.91
C GLU A 281 13.27 11.30 25.61
N TRP A 282 13.87 12.23 24.88
CA TRP A 282 13.22 13.49 24.49
C TRP A 282 12.23 13.31 23.32
N SER A 283 12.17 12.14 22.69
CA SER A 283 11.29 11.88 21.55
C SER A 283 9.83 12.22 21.90
N PRO A 284 9.13 12.99 21.03
CA PRO A 284 7.72 13.30 21.25
C PRO A 284 6.83 12.07 21.45
N VAL A 285 7.22 10.93 20.88
CA VAL A 285 6.51 9.64 21.03
C VAL A 285 6.48 9.16 22.48
N ALA A 286 7.42 9.60 23.33
CA ALA A 286 7.41 9.29 24.76
C ALA A 286 6.27 10.02 25.51
N LYS A 287 5.75 11.13 24.95
CA LYS A 287 4.73 11.97 25.59
C LYS A 287 3.40 11.95 24.86
N VAL A 288 3.42 11.75 23.54
CA VAL A 288 2.26 11.77 22.67
C VAL A 288 2.07 10.37 22.11
N PRO A 289 0.95 9.68 22.39
CA PRO A 289 0.64 8.43 21.73
C PRO A 289 0.57 8.71 20.22
N GLY A 290 1.47 8.08 19.46
CA GLY A 290 1.90 8.51 18.12
C GLY A 290 0.87 8.40 16.99
N HIS A 291 -0.39 8.10 17.28
CA HIS A 291 -1.45 8.04 16.29
C HIS A 291 -2.74 8.71 16.76
N TRP A 292 -3.32 9.54 15.88
CA TRP A 292 -4.65 10.06 16.09
C TRP A 292 -5.65 8.90 15.91
N ARG A 293 -6.28 8.49 17.01
CA ARG A 293 -7.45 7.62 16.97
C ARG A 293 -8.66 8.52 16.78
N PRO A 294 -9.59 8.25 15.83
CA PRO A 294 -10.93 8.73 16.01
C PRO A 294 -11.36 8.18 17.37
N GLN A 295 -11.52 9.04 18.37
CA GLN A 295 -12.27 8.62 19.54
C GLN A 295 -13.59 8.11 18.97
N ALA A 296 -13.90 6.83 19.19
CA ALA A 296 -15.19 6.25 18.82
C ALA A 296 -16.23 7.32 19.08
N PRO A 297 -17.04 7.73 18.08
CA PRO A 297 -17.84 8.94 18.16
C PRO A 297 -18.55 8.87 19.49
N LEU A 298 -18.15 9.75 20.44
CA LEU A 298 -18.58 9.74 21.84
C LEU A 298 -20.00 9.21 21.85
N GLN A 299 -20.16 7.93 22.20
CA GLN A 299 -21.27 7.07 21.81
C GLN A 299 -22.59 7.81 21.99
N LYS A 300 -23.07 8.57 20.99
CA LYS A 300 -23.86 9.81 21.21
C LYS A 300 -23.88 10.14 22.69
N ALA A 301 -22.81 10.71 23.25
CA ALA A 301 -22.88 11.23 24.60
C ALA A 301 -23.97 12.28 24.50
N VAL A 302 -25.20 11.86 24.80
CA VAL A 302 -26.37 12.69 24.91
C VAL A 302 -25.89 13.69 25.92
N HIS A 303 -25.58 14.89 25.44
CA HIS A 303 -25.18 15.98 26.30
C HIS A 303 -26.21 15.99 27.42
N GLN A 304 -25.81 15.52 28.61
CA GLN A 304 -26.57 15.74 29.82
C GLN A 304 -26.34 17.19 30.19
N CYS A 305 -26.93 18.09 29.40
CA CYS A 305 -27.18 19.43 29.84
C CYS A 305 -28.24 19.32 30.94
N VAL A 306 -27.79 19.42 32.19
CA VAL A 306 -28.67 19.73 33.31
C VAL A 306 -29.20 21.15 33.08
N GLY A 307 -30.38 21.27 32.47
CA GLY A 307 -31.11 22.53 32.39
C GLY A 307 -31.89 22.72 31.08
N SER A 308 -33.18 23.02 31.21
CA SER A 308 -34.08 23.37 30.11
C SER A 308 -33.86 24.84 29.67
N CYS A 309 -33.18 25.07 28.54
CA CYS A 309 -33.30 26.33 27.82
C CYS A 309 -34.36 26.17 26.73
N GLY A 310 -35.61 26.49 27.07
CA GLY A 310 -36.78 26.36 26.19
C GLY A 310 -36.88 27.45 25.13
N VAL A 311 -35.80 27.78 24.40
CA VAL A 311 -35.85 28.87 23.42
C VAL A 311 -35.42 28.46 22.00
N HIS A 312 -34.56 27.45 21.79
CA HIS A 312 -34.23 26.97 20.43
C HIS A 312 -34.03 25.46 20.36
N GLY A 313 -34.75 24.79 19.45
CA GLY A 313 -34.46 23.41 19.06
C GLY A 313 -33.16 23.34 18.27
N HIS A 314 -32.24 22.46 18.68
CA HIS A 314 -30.92 22.31 18.07
C HIS A 314 -31.00 21.71 16.65
N ALA A 315 -31.04 22.58 15.64
CA ALA A 315 -30.87 22.23 14.24
C ALA A 315 -29.79 23.14 13.63
N HIS A 316 -28.52 22.80 13.90
CA HIS A 316 -27.34 23.59 13.51
C HIS A 316 -27.08 23.63 12.00
N GLU A 317 -27.77 22.78 11.23
CA GLU A 317 -27.62 22.69 9.77
C GLU A 317 -28.45 23.77 9.04
N ARG A 318 -29.58 24.19 9.63
CA ARG A 318 -30.60 25.00 8.94
C ARG A 318 -30.14 26.39 8.48
N ALA A 319 -29.08 26.93 9.06
CA ALA A 319 -28.50 28.22 8.69
C ALA A 319 -27.48 28.10 7.55
N ARG A 320 -26.83 26.94 7.38
CA ARG A 320 -25.86 26.70 6.29
C ARG A 320 -26.53 26.34 4.97
N THR A 321 -27.71 25.74 5.02
CA THR A 321 -28.44 25.25 3.83
C THR A 321 -29.53 26.18 3.31
N ARG A 322 -29.64 27.41 3.83
CA ARG A 322 -30.58 28.41 3.30
C ARG A 322 -29.88 29.37 2.34
N ASP A 323 -30.45 29.54 1.15
CA ASP A 323 -30.14 30.64 0.24
C ASP A 323 -30.59 31.97 0.85
N VAL A 324 -29.68 32.62 1.58
CA VAL A 324 -29.86 33.98 2.07
C VAL A 324 -28.95 34.90 1.26
N PRO A 325 -29.42 36.04 0.73
CA PRO A 325 -28.62 36.89 -0.13
C PRO A 325 -27.64 37.70 0.72
N VAL A 326 -26.46 37.13 0.97
CA VAL A 326 -25.33 37.82 1.61
C VAL A 326 -24.18 37.93 0.62
N SER A 327 -23.72 39.16 0.41
CA SER A 327 -22.64 39.48 -0.54
C SER A 327 -21.24 39.48 0.08
N ASP A 328 -21.13 39.22 1.38
CA ASP A 328 -19.87 39.14 2.11
C ASP A 328 -19.97 38.10 3.24
N PHE A 329 -19.22 37.00 3.11
CA PHE A 329 -19.17 35.89 4.08
C PHE A 329 -18.11 36.07 5.17
N ALA A 330 -17.25 37.09 5.05
CA ALA A 330 -16.17 37.37 6.00
C ALA A 330 -16.49 38.56 6.95
N GLY A 331 -17.62 39.25 6.73
CA GLY A 331 -18.07 40.35 7.57
C GLY A 331 -18.33 39.92 9.03
N PHE A 332 -17.68 40.60 9.97
CA PHE A 332 -17.72 40.35 11.42
C PHE A 332 -19.14 40.37 12.05
N TRP A 333 -20.18 40.82 11.32
CA TRP A 333 -21.59 40.79 11.73
C TRP A 333 -22.54 40.33 10.62
N GLY A 334 -22.16 39.33 9.83
CA GLY A 334 -23.03 38.73 8.80
C GLY A 334 -24.29 38.06 9.37
N ALA A 335 -25.42 38.76 9.23
CA ALA A 335 -26.84 38.37 9.37
C ALA A 335 -27.39 37.75 10.66
N PHE A 336 -26.66 36.95 11.46
CA PHE A 336 -27.16 36.47 12.77
C PHE A 336 -26.00 36.27 13.74
N GLY A 337 -25.93 37.15 14.76
CA GLY A 337 -24.85 37.17 15.74
C GLY A 337 -24.67 35.90 16.57
N CYS A 338 -23.49 35.85 17.20
CA CYS A 338 -22.94 34.86 18.14
C CYS A 338 -22.24 33.65 17.52
N SER A 339 -21.02 33.87 17.04
CA SER A 339 -19.97 32.85 16.94
C SER A 339 -19.33 32.63 18.32
N CYS A 340 -19.85 31.69 19.10
CA CYS A 340 -19.10 31.15 20.23
C CYS A 340 -17.98 30.26 19.67
N PHE A 341 -16.73 30.73 19.84
CA PHE A 341 -15.53 29.93 19.62
C PHE A 341 -15.55 28.72 20.57
N ALA A 342 -15.51 27.52 20.01
CA ALA A 342 -15.09 26.33 20.74
C ALA A 342 -13.66 26.01 20.30
N PHE A 343 -12.74 25.96 21.27
CA PHE A 343 -11.42 25.34 21.12
C PHE A 343 -11.55 23.82 21.06
#